data_AF-T1BZS3-F1
#
_entry.id   AF-T1BZS3-F1
#
_cell.length_a   1.000
_cell.length_b   1.000
_cell.length_c   1.000
_cell.angle_alpha   90.00
_cell.angle_beta   90.00
_cell.angle_gamma   90.00
#
_symmetry.space_group_name_H-M   'P 1'
#
loop_
_entity.id
_entity.type
_entity.pdbx_description
1 polymer ?
#
loop_
_entity_poly.entity_id
_entity_poly.type
_entity_poly.pdbx_seq_one_letter_code
_entity_poly.pdbx_strand_id
1 'polypeptide(L)' 'MGDADLRPAGAGIRAQAVDRSGHLVDDFVLVDGPRALHVVNAPSPAATAALALADEIRDRLRHRHDPAL' A
#
# COMPACT_ATOMS: atom_id res chain seq x y z
N MET A 1 14.09 31.75 0.79
CA MET A 1 13.19 31.06 -0.15
C MET A 1 11.90 31.86 -0.15
N GLY A 2 11.62 32.57 -1.25
CA GLY A 2 10.43 33.42 -1.39
C GLY A 2 9.46 32.81 -2.39
N ASP A 3 8.27 33.40 -2.53
CA ASP A 3 7.22 32.89 -3.42
C ASP A 3 7.69 32.79 -4.89
N ALA A 4 8.63 33.64 -5.30
CA ALA A 4 9.26 33.59 -6.63
C ALA A 4 10.08 32.31 -6.89
N ASP A 5 10.43 31.55 -5.86
CA ASP A 5 11.14 30.27 -5.97
C ASP A 5 10.20 29.08 -6.27
N LEU A 6 8.88 29.29 -6.20
CA LEU A 6 7.87 28.26 -6.44
C LEU A 6 7.35 28.30 -7.88
N ARG A 7 7.15 27.12 -8.47
CA ARG A 7 6.51 26.95 -9.78
C ARG A 7 5.21 26.17 -9.61
N PRO A 8 4.16 26.47 -10.39
CA PRO A 8 2.95 25.66 -10.38
C PRO A 8 3.25 24.17 -10.64
N ALA A 9 2.58 23.30 -9.90
CA ALA A 9 2.67 21.85 -10.04
C ALA A 9 1.27 21.23 -9.89
N GLY A 10 1.11 20.01 -10.40
CA GLY A 10 -0.12 19.25 -10.22
C GLY A 10 -0.31 18.81 -8.76
N ALA A 11 -1.58 18.63 -8.36
CA ALA A 11 -1.92 17.99 -7.09
C ALA A 11 -2.01 16.47 -7.26
N GLY A 12 -1.59 15.71 -6.25
CA GLY A 12 -1.71 14.25 -6.19
C GLY A 12 -2.40 13.81 -4.90
N ILE A 13 -3.27 12.79 -4.99
CA ILE A 13 -3.97 12.20 -3.84
C ILE A 13 -3.41 10.79 -3.61
N ARG A 14 -3.11 10.43 -2.36
CA ARG A 14 -2.74 9.07 -1.98
C ARG A 14 -3.97 8.33 -1.46
N ALA A 15 -4.16 7.09 -1.91
CA ALA A 15 -5.14 6.17 -1.34
C ALA A 15 -4.61 5.57 -0.02
N GLN A 16 -4.38 6.43 0.97
CA GLN A 16 -3.76 6.07 2.25
C GLN A 16 -4.83 5.81 3.30
N ALA A 17 -4.70 4.70 4.02
CA ALA A 17 -5.59 4.32 5.11
C ALA A 17 -5.33 5.18 6.35
N VAL A 18 -6.40 5.36 7.13
CA VAL A 18 -6.38 6.02 8.44
C VAL A 18 -6.95 5.04 9.46
N ASP A 19 -6.25 4.86 10.58
CA ASP A 19 -6.68 3.96 11.64
C ASP A 19 -7.80 4.58 12.52
N ARG A 20 -8.31 3.80 13.47
CA ARG A 20 -9.40 4.24 14.36
C ARG A 20 -9.00 5.37 15.31
N SER A 21 -7.71 5.57 15.53
CA SER A 21 -7.19 6.70 16.30
C SER A 21 -6.95 7.96 15.45
N GLY A 22 -7.16 7.88 14.13
CA GLY A 22 -6.94 8.99 13.21
C GLY A 22 -5.52 9.08 12.67
N HIS A 23 -4.66 8.08 12.94
CA HIS A 23 -3.29 8.08 12.43
C HIS A 23 -3.23 7.51 11.01
N LEU A 24 -2.35 8.09 10.20
CA LEU A 24 -2.02 7.56 8.88
C LEU A 24 -1.31 6.22 9.05
N VAL A 25 -1.76 5.22 8.31
CA VAL A 25 -1.08 3.92 8.32
C VAL A 25 0.14 3.99 7.39
N ASP A 26 1.32 3.76 7.96
CA ASP A 26 2.59 3.95 7.26
C ASP A 26 2.99 2.77 6.36
N ASP A 27 2.52 1.56 6.66
CA ASP A 27 2.93 0.32 5.97
C ASP A 27 1.79 -0.35 5.19
N PHE A 28 2.11 -1.38 4.42
CA PHE A 28 1.16 -2.19 3.68
C PHE A 28 0.17 -2.90 4.59
N VAL A 29 -1.11 -2.82 4.25
CA VAL A 29 -2.17 -3.54 4.96
C VAL A 29 -2.82 -4.51 4.01
N LEU A 30 -2.61 -5.80 4.29
CA LEU A 30 -3.24 -6.91 3.61
C LEU A 30 -4.30 -7.53 4.53
N VAL A 31 -5.50 -7.76 4.00
CA VAL A 31 -6.59 -8.40 4.75
C VAL A 31 -7.07 -9.62 3.99
N ASP A 32 -7.03 -10.77 4.67
CA ASP A 32 -7.53 -12.03 4.14
C ASP A 32 -9.08 -12.05 4.15
N GLY A 33 -9.66 -12.35 2.99
CA GLY A 33 -11.09 -12.62 2.83
C GLY A 33 -11.34 -14.06 2.35
N PRO A 34 -12.60 -14.53 2.33
CA PRO A 34 -12.91 -15.93 2.02
C PRO A 34 -12.39 -16.42 0.67
N ARG A 35 -12.30 -15.53 -0.34
CA ARG A 35 -11.84 -15.85 -1.70
C ARG A 35 -10.93 -14.78 -2.30
N ALA A 36 -10.46 -13.84 -1.48
CA ALA A 36 -9.68 -12.69 -1.93
C ALA A 36 -8.63 -12.31 -0.89
N LEU A 37 -7.54 -11.71 -1.35
CA LEU A 37 -6.60 -10.98 -0.51
C LEU A 37 -6.78 -9.51 -0.85
N HIS A 38 -7.11 -8.69 0.15
CA HIS A 38 -7.38 -7.26 -0.04
C HIS A 38 -6.12 -6.45 0.30
N VAL A 39 -5.64 -5.66 -0.65
CA VAL A 39 -4.63 -4.63 -0.38
C VAL A 39 -5.37 -3.35 0.04
N VAL A 40 -5.46 -3.11 1.34
CA VAL A 40 -6.27 -2.02 1.93
C VAL A 40 -5.44 -0.75 2.13
N ASN A 41 -4.13 -0.89 2.29
CA ASN A 41 -3.20 0.24 2.34
C ASN A 41 -1.94 -0.14 1.57
N ALA A 42 -1.50 0.73 0.66
CA ALA A 42 -0.22 0.65 -0.01
C ALA A 42 0.36 2.06 -0.15
N PRO A 43 0.79 2.69 0.96
CA PRO A 43 1.27 4.07 0.95
C PRO A 43 2.71 4.12 0.44
N SER A 44 3.25 5.34 0.33
CA SER A 44 4.49 5.59 -0.40
C SER A 44 5.72 4.91 0.24
N PRO A 45 6.65 4.40 -0.58
CA PRO A 45 6.56 4.38 -2.03
C PRO A 45 6.07 3.01 -2.53
N ALA A 46 4.75 2.78 -2.53
CA ALA A 46 4.16 1.63 -3.21
C ALA A 46 4.65 1.46 -4.66
N ALA A 47 4.93 2.56 -5.36
CA ALA A 47 5.54 2.50 -6.70
C ALA A 47 6.96 1.91 -6.67
N THR A 48 7.80 2.30 -5.71
CA THR A 48 9.20 1.84 -5.62
C THR A 48 9.31 0.44 -5.01
N ALA A 49 8.38 0.07 -4.12
CA ALA A 49 8.30 -1.24 -3.48
C ALA A 49 7.33 -2.22 -4.17
N ALA A 50 6.84 -1.89 -5.38
CA ALA A 50 5.79 -2.64 -6.07
C ALA A 50 6.15 -4.12 -6.28
N LEU A 51 7.41 -4.42 -6.59
CA LEU A 51 7.86 -5.80 -6.82
C LEU A 51 7.92 -6.61 -5.52
N ALA A 52 8.44 -6.02 -4.44
CA ALA A 52 8.45 -6.67 -3.13
C ALA A 52 7.02 -6.93 -2.62
N LEU A 53 6.09 -5.97 -2.82
CA LEU A 53 4.68 -6.17 -2.51
C LEU A 53 4.05 -7.29 -3.36
N ALA A 54 4.42 -7.39 -4.65
CA ALA A 54 3.95 -8.46 -5.51
C ALA A 54 4.44 -9.85 -5.05
N ASP A 55 5.69 -9.94 -4.60
CA ASP A 55 6.26 -11.17 -4.03
C ASP A 55 5.50 -11.62 -2.78
N GLU A 56 5.27 -10.70 -1.83
CA GLU A 56 4.47 -10.95 -0.61
C GLU A 56 3.04 -11.41 -0.95
N ILE A 57 2.37 -10.72 -1.88
CA ILE A 57 1.02 -11.09 -2.33
C ILE A 57 1.01 -12.50 -2.92
N ARG A 58 1.98 -12.83 -3.79
CA ARG A 58 2.10 -14.16 -4.40
C ARG A 58 2.26 -15.23 -3.33
N ASP A 59 3.18 -15.02 -2.40
CA ASP A 59 3.55 -16.05 -1.42
C ASP A 59 2.39 -16.30 -0.44
N ARG A 60 1.66 -15.26 -0.05
CA ARG A 60 0.45 -15.37 0.76
C ARG A 60 -0.69 -16.09 0.04
N LEU A 61 -0.87 -15.82 -1.26
CA LEU A 61 -1.84 -16.53 -2.08
C LEU A 61 -1.47 -18.01 -2.27
N ARG A 62 -0.19 -18.33 -2.45
CA ARG A 62 0.31 -19.72 -2.56
C ARG A 62 0.00 -20.51 -1.29
N HIS A 63 0.38 -19.99 -0.12
CA HIS A 63 0.11 -20.63 1.16
C HIS A 63 -1.39 -20.91 1.39
N ARG A 64 -2.27 -20.02 0.89
CA ARG A 64 -3.72 -20.22 0.97
C ARG A 64 -4.23 -21.37 0.08
N HIS A 65 -3.63 -21.54 -1.10
CA HIS A 65 -4.03 -22.59 -2.05
C HIS A 65 -3.38 -23.94 -1.77
N ASP A 66 -2.22 -23.94 -1.12
CA ASP A 66 -1.49 -25.14 -0.70
C ASP A 66 -0.68 -24.84 0.58
N PRO A 67 -1.22 -25.13 1.78
CA PRO A 67 -0.57 -24.82 3.06
C PRO A 67 0.56 -25.78 3.44
N ALA A 68 0.87 -26.78 2.60
CA ALA A 68 1.94 -27.77 2.85
C ALA A 68 3.29 -27.42 2.19
N LEU A 69 3.36 -26.27 1.50
CA LEU A 69 4.57 -25.69 0.89
C LEU A 69 5.20 -24.60 1.76
#